data_AF-A0A7S1F1A1-F1
#
_entry.id   AF-A0A7S1F1A1-F1
#
_cell.length_a   1.000
_cell.length_b   1.000
_cell.length_c   1.000
_cell.angle_alpha   90.00
_cell.angle_beta   90.00
_cell.angle_gamma   90.00
#
_symmetry.space_group_name_H-M   'P 1'
#
loop_
_entity.id
_entity.type
_entity.pdbx_description
1 polymer ?
#
loop_
_entity_poly.entity_id
_entity_poly.type
_entity_poly.pdbx_seq_one_letter_code
_entity_poly.pdbx_strand_id
1 'polypeptide(L)'
;GFVERHPGGRMAIFSGRGRDCTALFESYHPWNDKHRKTLAAFGQAPPPPDPFYEELKTQVRNAFPGGSAQTKMPWSTMAWLSMMWCIMVCLFFFVQTLFACTVAGVIMGTIGTRLSHEGAHWQISNHEWVNRAALFLGYFLTGPSMIWYY
;
A
#
# COMPACT_ATOMS: atom_id res chain seq x y z
N GLY A 1 -9.41 20.10 -10.36
CA GLY A 1 -10.49 19.10 -10.19
C GLY A 1 -10.22 18.22 -8.98
N PHE A 2 -11.17 17.37 -8.58
CA PHE A 2 -11.03 16.49 -7.40
C PHE A 2 -9.87 15.49 -7.52
N VAL A 3 -9.54 15.04 -8.73
CA VAL A 3 -8.42 14.14 -9.01
C VAL A 3 -7.10 14.60 -8.38
N GLU A 4 -6.79 15.89 -8.47
CA GLU A 4 -5.55 16.49 -7.95
C GLU A 4 -5.56 16.65 -6.41
N ARG A 5 -6.74 16.57 -5.79
CA ARG A 5 -6.94 16.77 -4.34
C ARG A 5 -7.33 15.48 -3.62
N HIS A 6 -7.37 14.36 -4.34
CA HIS A 6 -7.75 13.08 -3.78
C HIS A 6 -6.72 12.63 -2.73
N PRO A 7 -7.13 12.31 -1.48
CA PRO A 7 -6.18 11.92 -0.43
C PRO A 7 -5.36 10.67 -0.77
N GLY A 8 -5.89 9.76 -1.58
CA GLY A 8 -5.17 8.58 -2.09
C GLY A 8 -4.29 8.86 -3.31
N GLY A 9 -4.11 10.12 -3.70
CA GLY A 9 -3.35 10.52 -4.88
C GLY A 9 -4.13 10.38 -6.19
N ARG A 10 -3.56 10.97 -7.27
CA ARG A 10 -4.19 11.01 -8.60
C ARG A 10 -4.35 9.61 -9.21
N MET A 11 -3.38 8.73 -8.95
CA MET A 11 -3.31 7.40 -9.55
C MET A 11 -4.39 6.46 -9.02
N ALA A 12 -4.80 6.62 -7.75
CA ALA A 12 -5.91 5.84 -7.19
C ALA A 12 -7.24 6.09 -7.91
N ILE A 13 -7.44 7.29 -8.48
CA ILE A 13 -8.60 7.58 -9.32
C ILE A 13 -8.36 7.10 -10.76
N PHE A 14 -7.16 7.32 -11.31
CA PHE A 14 -6.87 6.91 -12.68
C PHE A 14 -6.84 5.40 -12.89
N SER A 15 -6.47 4.61 -11.88
CA SER A 15 -6.57 3.14 -11.94
C SER A 15 -8.02 2.71 -12.17
N GLY A 16 -8.97 3.44 -11.57
CA GLY A 16 -10.41 3.20 -11.71
C GLY A 16 -11.10 3.83 -12.92
N ARG A 17 -10.38 4.60 -13.74
CA ARG A 17 -11.02 5.39 -14.80
C ARG A 17 -11.62 4.49 -15.88
N GLY A 18 -12.91 4.66 -16.15
CA GLY A 18 -13.61 3.96 -17.23
C GLY A 18 -14.00 2.52 -16.92
N ARG A 19 -13.87 2.08 -15.66
CA ARG A 19 -14.30 0.75 -15.19
C ARG A 19 -15.20 0.89 -13.95
N ASP A 20 -16.00 -0.14 -13.67
CA ASP A 20 -16.71 -0.22 -12.39
C ASP A 20 -15.69 -0.39 -11.26
N CYS A 21 -15.75 0.51 -10.29
CA CYS A 21 -14.86 0.55 -9.14
C CYS A 21 -15.61 0.43 -7.83
N THR A 22 -16.84 -0.08 -7.82
CA THR A 22 -17.67 -0.21 -6.61
C THR A 22 -16.94 -0.99 -5.52
N ALA A 23 -16.35 -2.13 -5.87
CA ALA A 23 -15.53 -2.93 -4.95
C ALA A 23 -14.34 -2.16 -4.35
N LEU A 24 -13.60 -1.41 -5.17
CA LEU A 24 -12.50 -0.54 -4.74
C LEU A 24 -13.00 0.60 -3.85
N PHE A 25 -14.12 1.20 -4.23
CA PHE A 25 -14.76 2.31 -3.52
C PHE A 25 -15.18 1.91 -2.11
N GLU A 26 -15.81 0.73 -1.94
CA GLU A 26 -16.24 0.22 -0.65
C GLU A 26 -15.08 -0.27 0.23
N SER A 27 -14.11 -0.99 -0.35
CA SER A 27 -13.03 -1.64 0.40
C SER A 27 -12.00 -0.67 0.98
N TYR A 28 -11.72 0.45 0.30
CA TYR A 28 -10.67 1.38 0.71
C TYR A 28 -11.09 2.43 1.75
N HIS A 29 -12.37 2.52 2.09
CA HIS A 29 -12.89 3.56 3.00
C HIS A 29 -13.59 3.00 4.25
N PRO A 30 -12.97 2.09 5.02
CA PRO A 30 -13.69 1.43 6.11
C PRO A 30 -13.97 2.34 7.30
N TRP A 31 -13.30 3.49 7.46
CA TRP A 31 -13.46 4.32 8.66
C TRP A 31 -14.49 5.45 8.57
N ASN A 32 -14.98 5.81 7.38
CA ASN A 32 -15.97 6.90 7.24
C ASN A 32 -16.67 6.92 5.87
N ASP A 33 -17.80 7.62 5.81
CA ASP A 33 -18.62 7.76 4.60
C ASP A 33 -18.27 9.00 3.74
N LYS A 34 -17.07 9.57 3.87
CA LYS A 34 -16.68 10.74 3.07
C LYS A 34 -16.69 10.44 1.57
N HIS A 35 -16.31 9.22 1.19
CA HIS A 35 -16.32 8.73 -0.19
C HIS A 35 -17.72 8.79 -0.81
N ARG A 36 -18.76 8.32 -0.09
CA ARG A 36 -20.18 8.40 -0.49
C ARG A 36 -20.69 9.85 -0.59
N LYS A 37 -20.37 10.69 0.41
CA LYS A 37 -20.72 12.13 0.38
C LYS A 37 -20.08 12.86 -0.79
N THR A 38 -18.84 12.51 -1.11
CA THR A 38 -18.11 13.09 -2.24
C THR A 38 -18.78 12.71 -3.56
N LEU A 39 -19.14 11.44 -3.74
CA LEU A 39 -19.80 10.96 -4.96
C LEU A 39 -21.17 11.64 -5.18
N ALA A 40 -21.95 11.79 -4.11
CA ALA A 40 -23.21 12.53 -4.13
C ALA A 40 -23.05 14.00 -4.56
N ALA A 41 -21.96 14.67 -4.12
CA ALA A 41 -21.66 16.05 -4.52
C ALA A 41 -21.32 16.19 -6.01
N PHE A 42 -20.94 15.10 -6.70
CA PHE A 42 -20.77 15.04 -8.15
C PHE A 42 -22.06 14.70 -8.91
N GLY A 43 -23.22 14.66 -8.22
CA GLY A 43 -24.51 14.35 -8.81
C GLY A 43 -24.73 12.86 -9.10
N GLN A 44 -23.87 11.97 -8.59
CA GLN A 44 -24.06 10.53 -8.71
C GLN A 44 -24.54 9.94 -7.39
N ALA A 45 -25.60 9.13 -7.46
CA ALA A 45 -26.04 8.34 -6.33
C ALA A 45 -24.95 7.31 -5.98
N PRO A 46 -24.50 7.22 -4.72
CA PRO A 46 -23.55 6.20 -4.33
C PRO A 46 -24.19 4.81 -4.49
N PRO A 47 -23.39 3.79 -4.82
CA PRO A 47 -23.89 2.41 -4.91
C PRO A 47 -24.52 1.99 -3.57
N PRO A 48 -25.53 1.11 -3.58
CA PRO A 48 -26.11 0.60 -2.33
C PRO A 48 -25.03 -0.08 -1.48
N PRO A 49 -25.07 0.02 -0.15
CA PRO A 49 -24.16 -0.72 0.72
C PRO A 49 -24.28 -2.22 0.49
N ASP A 50 -23.14 -2.87 0.24
CA ASP A 50 -23.06 -4.31 0.11
C ASP A 50 -22.87 -4.93 1.52
N PRO A 51 -23.70 -5.91 1.94
CA PRO A 51 -23.57 -6.57 3.23
C PRO A 51 -22.17 -7.14 3.50
N PHE A 52 -21.50 -7.68 2.48
CA PHE A 52 -20.15 -8.22 2.61
C PHE A 52 -19.14 -7.14 2.98
N TYR A 53 -19.19 -5.99 2.29
CA TYR A 53 -18.29 -4.88 2.61
C TYR A 53 -18.61 -4.26 3.97
N GLU A 54 -19.88 -4.17 4.37
CA GLU A 54 -20.24 -3.66 5.71
C GLU A 54 -19.72 -4.57 6.84
N GLU A 55 -19.77 -5.89 6.65
CA GLU A 55 -19.16 -6.84 7.58
C GLU A 55 -17.63 -6.66 7.63
N LEU A 56 -16.96 -6.58 6.47
CA LEU A 56 -15.52 -6.35 6.40
C LEU A 56 -15.11 -5.04 7.08
N LYS A 57 -15.83 -3.93 6.84
CA LYS A 57 -15.55 -2.65 7.50
C LYS A 57 -15.66 -2.77 9.02
N THR A 58 -16.63 -3.53 9.50
CA THR A 58 -16.80 -3.81 10.94
C THR A 58 -15.61 -4.60 11.49
N GLN A 59 -15.17 -5.66 10.80
CA GLN A 59 -13.99 -6.44 11.21
C GLN A 59 -12.70 -5.59 11.20
N VAL A 60 -12.50 -4.74 10.18
CA VAL A 60 -11.36 -3.83 10.10
C VAL A 60 -11.36 -2.81 11.24
N ARG A 61 -12.52 -2.22 11.57
CA ARG A 61 -12.65 -1.30 12.72
C ARG A 61 -12.33 -2.00 14.05
N ASN A 62 -12.74 -3.25 14.21
CA ASN A 62 -12.45 -4.04 15.40
C ASN A 62 -10.96 -4.42 15.51
N ALA A 63 -10.32 -4.76 14.38
CA ALA A 63 -8.89 -5.06 14.32
C ALA A 63 -8.01 -3.81 14.52
N PHE A 64 -8.50 -2.64 14.12
CA PHE A 64 -7.78 -1.37 14.17
C PHE A 64 -8.60 -0.28 14.87
N PRO A 65 -8.82 -0.37 16.19
CA PRO A 65 -9.71 0.55 16.93
C PRO A 65 -9.21 2.00 16.96
N GLY A 66 -7.91 2.23 16.74
CA GLY A 66 -7.33 3.58 16.62
C GLY A 66 -7.43 4.19 15.22
N GLY A 67 -8.17 3.54 14.32
CA GLY A 67 -8.45 4.07 12.98
C GLY A 67 -7.35 3.80 11.96
N SER A 68 -7.42 4.49 10.83
CA SER A 68 -6.52 4.31 9.67
C SER A 68 -5.04 4.62 9.95
N ALA A 69 -4.73 5.28 11.06
CA ALA A 69 -3.34 5.50 11.46
C ALA A 69 -2.64 4.19 11.88
N GLN A 70 -3.39 3.23 12.44
CA GLN A 70 -2.84 1.95 12.87
C GLN A 70 -2.52 1.00 11.70
N THR A 71 -3.05 1.27 10.51
CA THR A 71 -2.77 0.48 9.30
C THR A 71 -1.58 1.00 8.51
N LYS A 72 -0.93 2.07 8.98
CA LYS A 72 0.33 2.57 8.41
C LYS A 72 1.50 1.76 8.96
N MET A 73 2.54 1.60 8.13
CA MET A 73 3.75 0.93 8.56
C MET A 73 4.39 1.69 9.73
N PRO A 74 4.64 1.02 10.88
CA PRO A 74 5.25 1.69 12.02
C PRO A 74 6.75 1.92 11.75
N TRP A 75 7.30 2.96 12.39
CA TRP A 75 8.72 3.32 12.26
C TRP A 75 9.67 2.19 12.70
N SER A 76 9.25 1.36 13.67
CA SER A 76 10.02 0.18 14.09
C SER A 76 10.20 -0.83 12.95
N THR A 77 9.15 -1.06 12.14
CA THR A 77 9.24 -1.91 10.94
C THR A 77 10.17 -1.29 9.90
N MET A 78 10.13 0.04 9.70
CA MET A 78 11.07 0.72 8.80
C MET A 78 12.52 0.56 9.26
N ALA A 79 12.78 0.73 10.55
CA ALA A 79 14.11 0.54 11.13
C ALA A 79 14.59 -0.91 10.96
N TRP A 80 13.72 -1.89 11.21
CA TRP A 80 14.01 -3.31 11.02
C TRP A 80 14.34 -3.65 9.56
N LEU A 81 13.53 -3.18 8.61
CA LEU A 81 13.78 -3.38 7.17
C LEU A 81 15.11 -2.75 6.74
N SER A 82 15.42 -1.56 7.26
CA SER A 82 16.70 -0.89 7.00
C SER A 82 17.89 -1.68 7.56
N MET A 83 17.74 -2.28 8.74
CA MET A 83 18.76 -3.13 9.33
C MET A 83 18.95 -4.43 8.53
N MET A 84 17.86 -5.08 8.10
CA MET A 84 17.92 -6.27 7.25
C MET A 84 18.61 -5.96 5.91
N TRP A 85 18.44 -4.76 5.36
CA TRP A 85 19.14 -4.31 4.17
C TRP A 85 20.66 -4.29 4.38
N CYS A 86 21.13 -3.68 5.48
CA CYS A 86 22.55 -3.67 5.82
C CYS A 86 23.11 -5.09 5.99
N ILE A 87 22.37 -5.99 6.65
CA ILE A 87 22.75 -7.40 6.81
C ILE A 87 22.87 -8.08 5.45
N MET A 88 21.89 -7.88 4.56
CA MET A 88 21.93 -8.46 3.22
C MET A 88 23.16 -7.98 2.44
N VAL A 89 23.50 -6.68 2.49
CA VAL A 89 24.72 -6.14 1.85
C VAL A 89 25.95 -6.85 2.41
N CYS A 90 26.02 -7.01 3.73
CA CYS A 90 27.16 -7.67 4.36
C CYS A 90 27.31 -9.14 3.95
N LEU A 91 26.21 -9.89 3.96
CA LEU A 91 26.20 -11.30 3.59
C LEU A 91 26.59 -11.51 2.13
N PHE A 92 26.08 -10.66 1.22
CA PHE A 92 26.28 -10.80 -0.22
C PHE A 92 27.64 -10.29 -0.69
N PHE A 93 28.14 -9.16 -0.16
CA PHE A 93 29.37 -8.55 -0.67
C PHE A 93 30.63 -8.91 0.12
N PHE A 94 30.53 -9.28 1.41
CA PHE A 94 31.71 -9.56 2.24
C PHE A 94 31.82 -11.02 2.68
N VAL A 95 30.72 -11.68 3.06
CA VAL A 95 30.77 -13.07 3.57
C VAL A 95 30.81 -14.10 2.45
N GLN A 96 29.96 -13.95 1.42
CA GLN A 96 30.04 -14.65 0.13
C GLN A 96 30.03 -16.20 0.18
N THR A 97 29.63 -16.81 1.29
CA THR A 97 29.37 -18.26 1.33
C THR A 97 28.04 -18.58 0.65
N LEU A 98 27.88 -19.81 0.12
CA LEU A 98 26.62 -20.23 -0.50
C LEU A 98 25.42 -20.03 0.44
N PHE A 99 25.60 -20.35 1.72
CA PHE A 99 24.59 -20.14 2.75
C PHE A 99 24.30 -18.66 2.95
N ALA A 100 25.32 -17.80 3.10
CA ALA A 100 25.14 -16.37 3.26
C ALA A 100 24.42 -15.74 2.06
N CYS A 101 24.78 -16.11 0.84
CA CYS A 101 24.13 -15.65 -0.39
C CYS A 101 22.67 -16.12 -0.48
N THR A 102 22.37 -17.34 -0.04
CA THR A 102 20.99 -17.86 0.01
C THR A 102 20.14 -17.05 1.00
N VAL A 103 20.66 -16.81 2.21
CA VAL A 103 19.99 -15.98 3.22
C VAL A 103 19.81 -14.55 2.70
N ALA A 104 20.84 -13.98 2.05
CA ALA A 104 20.74 -12.66 1.42
C ALA A 104 19.63 -12.61 0.35
N GLY A 105 19.49 -13.64 -0.47
CA GLY A 105 18.39 -13.75 -1.46
C GLY A 105 17.00 -13.75 -0.82
N VAL A 106 16.80 -14.48 0.29
CA VAL A 106 15.53 -14.48 1.04
C VAL A 106 15.23 -13.10 1.65
N ILE A 107 16.24 -12.46 2.24
CA ILE A 107 16.12 -11.11 2.81
C ILE A 107 15.74 -10.11 1.71
N MET A 108 16.44 -10.16 0.57
CA MET A 108 16.20 -9.30 -0.58
C MET A 108 14.75 -9.44 -1.10
N GLY A 109 14.26 -10.68 -1.29
CA GLY A 109 12.88 -10.93 -1.69
C GLY A 109 11.87 -10.38 -0.67
N THR A 110 12.16 -10.51 0.62
CA THR A 110 11.30 -9.98 1.69
C THR A 110 11.25 -8.45 1.70
N ILE A 111 12.41 -7.78 1.67
CA ILE A 111 12.49 -6.31 1.69
C ILE A 111 11.87 -5.72 0.42
N GLY A 112 12.25 -6.25 -0.74
CA GLY A 112 11.78 -5.77 -2.03
C GLY A 112 10.26 -5.88 -2.13
N THR A 113 9.71 -7.06 -1.83
CA THR A 113 8.25 -7.29 -1.87
C THR A 113 7.52 -6.44 -0.84
N ARG A 114 8.04 -6.25 0.38
CA ARG A 114 7.40 -5.40 1.39
C ARG A 114 7.38 -3.94 0.97
N LEU A 115 8.51 -3.38 0.53
CA LEU A 115 8.56 -1.99 0.09
C LEU A 115 7.65 -1.75 -1.12
N SER A 116 7.63 -2.68 -2.08
CA SER A 116 6.78 -2.56 -3.27
C SER A 116 5.30 -2.72 -2.94
N HIS A 117 4.93 -3.76 -2.19
CA HIS A 117 3.55 -4.06 -1.81
C HIS A 117 2.94 -2.92 -0.97
N GLU A 118 3.61 -2.55 0.13
CA GLU A 118 3.08 -1.52 1.03
C GLU A 118 3.10 -0.13 0.36
N GLY A 119 4.08 0.14 -0.52
CA GLY A 119 4.13 1.35 -1.33
C GLY A 119 2.97 1.44 -2.33
N ALA A 120 2.61 0.34 -2.97
CA ALA A 120 1.46 0.26 -3.89
C ALA A 120 0.12 0.50 -3.17
N HIS A 121 0.00 0.05 -1.92
CA HIS A 121 -1.18 0.25 -1.08
C HIS A 121 -1.19 1.58 -0.31
N TRP A 122 -0.22 2.45 -0.56
CA TRP A 122 -0.09 3.76 0.11
C TRP A 122 0.01 3.64 1.64
N GLN A 123 0.59 2.56 2.17
CA GLN A 123 0.67 2.28 3.60
C GLN A 123 1.93 2.83 4.28
N ILE A 124 2.88 3.37 3.51
CA ILE A 124 4.17 3.85 4.03
C ILE A 124 4.08 5.32 4.47
N SER A 125 3.43 6.17 3.69
CA SER A 125 3.29 7.60 3.99
C SER A 125 1.96 8.18 3.53
N ASN A 126 1.65 9.40 3.92
CA ASN A 126 0.54 10.18 3.36
C ASN A 126 0.96 11.03 2.15
N HIS A 127 2.26 11.09 1.84
CA HIS A 127 2.77 11.77 0.66
C HIS A 127 2.89 10.80 -0.52
N GLU A 128 2.29 11.17 -1.65
CA GLU A 128 2.24 10.32 -2.85
C GLU A 128 3.67 9.92 -3.30
N TRP A 129 4.57 10.89 -3.37
CA TRP A 129 5.92 10.66 -3.88
C TRP A 129 6.74 9.69 -3.01
N VAL A 130 6.50 9.63 -1.69
CA VAL A 130 7.22 8.72 -0.77
C VAL A 130 6.83 7.28 -1.05
N ASN A 131 5.53 7.00 -1.16
CA ASN A 131 5.03 5.66 -1.47
C ASN A 131 5.47 5.23 -2.88
N ARG A 132 5.53 6.16 -3.84
CA ARG A 132 6.05 5.89 -5.20
C ARG A 132 7.54 5.59 -5.20
N ALA A 133 8.33 6.29 -4.40
CA ALA A 133 9.75 5.99 -4.25
C ALA A 133 9.95 4.59 -3.63
N ALA A 134 9.18 4.24 -2.60
CA ALA A 134 9.24 2.91 -1.99
C ALA A 134 8.78 1.80 -2.96
N LEU A 135 7.72 2.06 -3.75
CA LEU A 135 7.28 1.17 -4.82
C LEU A 135 8.40 0.92 -5.84
N PHE A 136 9.00 2.00 -6.33
CA PHE A 136 10.11 1.96 -7.28
C PHE A 136 11.31 1.18 -6.72
N LEU A 137 11.73 1.51 -5.50
CA LEU A 137 12.87 0.87 -4.87
C LEU A 137 12.59 -0.62 -4.60
N GLY A 138 11.39 -0.99 -4.14
CA GLY A 138 11.03 -2.38 -3.94
C GLY A 138 11.02 -3.22 -5.23
N TYR A 139 10.49 -2.66 -6.32
CA TYR A 139 10.47 -3.35 -7.62
C TYR A 139 11.80 -3.35 -8.36
N PHE A 140 12.62 -2.31 -8.23
CA PHE A 140 13.99 -2.32 -8.75
C PHE A 140 14.78 -3.53 -8.23
N LEU A 141 14.51 -3.94 -6.99
CA LEU A 141 15.16 -5.07 -6.34
C LEU A 141 14.62 -6.44 -6.81
N THR A 142 13.36 -6.51 -7.22
CA THR A 142 12.67 -7.80 -7.45
C THR A 142 12.35 -8.07 -8.92
N GLY A 143 12.42 -7.05 -9.79
CA GLY A 143 12.16 -7.19 -11.24
C GLY A 143 10.71 -7.26 -11.77
N PRO A 144 9.59 -7.05 -11.02
CA PRO A 144 8.27 -6.93 -11.64
C PRO A 144 7.99 -5.52 -12.18
N SER A 145 6.94 -5.42 -13.01
CA SER A 145 6.50 -4.18 -13.67
C SER A 145 6.32 -3.01 -12.71
N MET A 146 6.86 -1.84 -13.08
CA MET A 146 6.83 -0.56 -12.34
C MET A 146 5.43 0.05 -12.12
N ILE A 147 4.39 -0.63 -12.59
CA ILE A 147 3.00 -0.19 -12.57
C ILE A 147 2.18 -1.36 -12.06
N TRP A 148 2.16 -1.53 -10.75
CA TRP A 148 1.20 -2.38 -10.09
C TRP A 148 0.44 -1.52 -9.11
N TYR A 149 -0.73 -1.09 -9.56
CA TYR A 149 -1.71 -0.38 -8.78
C TYR A 149 -2.96 -1.25 -8.83
N TYR A 150 -3.48 -1.61 -7.66
CA TYR A 150 -4.76 -2.29 -7.56
C TYR A 150 -5.90 -1.27 -7.56
#